data_AF-A0A7Y4RAF1-F1
#
_entry.id   AF-A0A7Y4RAF1-F1
#
_cell.length_a   1.000
_cell.length_b   1.000
_cell.length_c   1.000
_cell.angle_alpha   90.00
_cell.angle_beta   90.00
_cell.angle_gamma   90.00
#
_symmetry.space_group_name_H-M   'P 1'
#
loop_
_entity.id
_entity.type
_entity.pdbx_description
1 polymer ?
#
loop_
_entity_poly.entity_id
_entity_poly.type
_entity_poly.pdbx_seq_one_letter_code
_entity_poly.pdbx_strand_id
1 'polypeptide(L)'
;MKSWAVFFISISAGLIVSCVWLPGGGARPVESACEVASGLACAWSMMAMADRGTRRSFRRAAIAAAARFSSIWCGVLCGVVLVYLLVIRAVEALLEVGHGAPLATWTAPGFGWHGLRSIGKLAAACAIGLLTARDRRVIAPLMWLTAMGVLWTAAALPTFVVHADGTYARTPGVLIAIVGLSLIVGGFTRGQWLARAGGRRRAAMEGGAATEQEHEWPGLRQSAGALGVLLVLLIGLQTAVPPDRGWVSPRWAAVMTAVAALLAGTACFHTTAWRWSANLADLAMGLVTLAAGSAAVALLPADAGGLDAQFPLVFNAWMIALGLMSGMWG
;
A
#
# COMPACT_ATOMS: atom_id res chain seq x y z
N MET A 1 -35.38 12.76 19.31
CA MET A 1 -33.91 12.54 19.33
C MET A 1 -33.54 11.07 19.50
N LYS A 2 -34.18 10.29 20.38
CA LYS A 2 -33.99 8.82 20.45
C LYS A 2 -34.39 8.10 19.15
N SER A 3 -35.38 8.62 18.43
CA SER A 3 -35.91 8.06 17.18
C SER A 3 -34.91 8.01 16.01
N TRP A 4 -34.01 8.99 15.86
CA TRP A 4 -33.06 9.02 14.73
C TRP A 4 -31.85 8.13 14.94
N ALA A 5 -31.29 8.08 16.16
CA ALA A 5 -30.22 7.14 16.49
C ALA A 5 -30.72 5.68 16.43
N VAL A 6 -31.95 5.43 16.89
CA VAL A 6 -32.61 4.13 16.74
C VAL A 6 -32.87 3.82 15.26
N PHE A 7 -33.36 4.78 14.46
CA PHE A 7 -33.56 4.57 13.02
C PHE A 7 -32.26 4.23 12.28
N PHE A 8 -31.15 4.89 12.59
CA PHE A 8 -29.86 4.63 11.94
C PHE A 8 -29.16 3.36 12.46
N ILE A 9 -29.29 3.03 13.74
CA ILE A 9 -28.87 1.74 14.28
C ILE A 9 -29.73 0.62 13.68
N SER A 10 -31.03 0.83 13.51
CA SER A 10 -31.95 -0.12 12.87
C SER A 10 -31.70 -0.28 11.37
N ILE A 11 -31.28 0.77 10.65
CA ILE A 11 -30.86 0.66 9.24
C ILE A 11 -29.52 -0.06 9.14
N SER A 12 -28.55 0.27 9.99
CA SER A 12 -27.24 -0.37 9.98
C SER A 12 -27.34 -1.84 10.40
N ALA A 13 -28.11 -2.14 11.45
CA ALA A 13 -28.42 -3.50 11.90
C ALA A 13 -29.30 -4.24 10.89
N GLY A 14 -30.28 -3.59 10.27
CA GLY A 14 -31.13 -4.15 9.23
C GLY A 14 -30.33 -4.54 7.98
N LEU A 15 -29.40 -3.69 7.53
CA LEU A 15 -28.50 -4.00 6.42
C LEU A 15 -27.51 -5.11 6.77
N ILE A 16 -26.98 -5.15 8.00
CA ILE A 16 -26.12 -6.24 8.49
C ILE A 16 -26.90 -7.57 8.53
N VAL A 17 -28.12 -7.56 9.05
CA VAL A 17 -29.00 -8.75 9.10
C VAL A 17 -29.39 -9.21 7.69
N SER A 18 -29.70 -8.30 6.77
CA SER A 18 -29.97 -8.63 5.36
C SER A 18 -28.74 -9.20 4.64
N CYS A 19 -27.52 -8.78 4.98
CA CYS A 19 -26.29 -9.36 4.44
C CYS A 19 -26.01 -10.77 4.99
N VAL A 20 -26.43 -11.06 6.22
CA VAL A 20 -26.33 -12.40 6.84
C VAL A 20 -27.39 -13.37 6.29
N TRP A 21 -28.53 -12.85 5.85
CA TRP A 21 -29.69 -13.66 5.45
C TRP A 21 -29.89 -13.87 3.95
N LEU A 22 -29.05 -13.33 3.07
CA LEU A 22 -29.12 -13.63 1.62
C LEU A 22 -28.56 -15.03 1.35
N PRO A 23 -29.40 -16.05 1.10
CA PRO A 23 -28.95 -17.42 0.87
C PRO A 23 -28.69 -17.58 -0.62
N GLY A 24 -27.42 -17.70 -1.02
CA GLY A 24 -27.08 -18.03 -2.42
C GLY A 24 -25.68 -17.61 -2.85
N GLY A 25 -24.71 -18.49 -2.63
CA GLY A 25 -23.33 -18.36 -3.14
C GLY A 25 -22.32 -18.16 -2.01
N GLY A 26 -21.56 -19.21 -1.71
CA GLY A 26 -20.82 -19.46 -0.46
C GLY A 26 -19.65 -18.53 -0.07
N ALA A 27 -19.62 -17.28 -0.54
CA ALA A 27 -18.57 -16.29 -0.19
C ALA A 27 -19.09 -14.87 0.16
N ARG A 28 -20.40 -14.59 0.08
CA ARG A 28 -20.91 -13.21 -0.03
C ARG A 28 -21.28 -12.41 1.25
N PRO A 29 -21.42 -12.97 2.47
CA PRO A 29 -21.86 -12.17 3.62
C PRO A 29 -20.75 -11.25 4.16
N VAL A 30 -19.50 -11.73 4.20
CA VAL A 30 -18.34 -10.95 4.67
C VAL A 30 -18.04 -9.79 3.71
N GLU A 31 -18.16 -10.06 2.41
CA GLU A 31 -17.96 -9.05 1.37
C GLU A 31 -19.01 -7.94 1.48
N SER A 32 -20.28 -8.33 1.52
CA SER A 32 -21.40 -7.38 1.66
C SER A 32 -21.27 -6.55 2.94
N ALA A 33 -20.88 -7.17 4.06
CA ALA A 33 -20.65 -6.47 5.32
C ALA A 33 -19.52 -5.42 5.22
N CYS A 34 -18.39 -5.72 4.57
CA CYS A 34 -17.32 -4.73 4.39
C CYS A 34 -17.70 -3.65 3.37
N GLU A 35 -18.47 -3.96 2.32
CA GLU A 35 -18.98 -2.91 1.41
C GLU A 35 -19.92 -1.93 2.13
N VAL A 36 -20.80 -2.45 3.00
CA VAL A 36 -21.70 -1.65 3.83
C VAL A 36 -20.89 -0.85 4.85
N ALA A 37 -19.95 -1.48 5.57
CA ALA A 37 -19.13 -0.80 6.56
C ALA A 37 -18.26 0.32 5.95
N SER A 38 -17.62 0.08 4.80
CA SER A 38 -16.86 1.11 4.09
C SER A 38 -17.74 2.23 3.54
N GLY A 39 -18.95 1.91 3.06
CA GLY A 39 -19.95 2.88 2.64
C GLY A 39 -20.41 3.77 3.80
N LEU A 40 -20.72 3.16 4.95
CA LEU A 40 -21.09 3.88 6.18
C LEU A 40 -19.95 4.76 6.66
N ALA A 41 -18.71 4.27 6.68
CA ALA A 41 -17.55 5.06 7.07
C ALA A 41 -17.40 6.34 6.23
N CYS A 42 -17.59 6.22 4.92
CA CYS A 42 -17.57 7.35 3.98
C CYS A 42 -18.74 8.31 4.19
N ALA A 43 -19.97 7.79 4.31
CA ALA A 43 -21.17 8.59 4.56
C ALA A 43 -21.05 9.41 5.87
N TRP A 44 -20.61 8.77 6.97
CA TRP A 44 -20.38 9.44 8.24
C TRP A 44 -19.29 10.52 8.16
N SER A 45 -18.24 10.29 7.37
CA SER A 45 -17.20 11.30 7.11
C SER A 45 -17.74 12.50 6.32
N MET A 46 -18.59 12.27 5.31
CA MET A 46 -19.26 13.35 4.56
C MET A 46 -20.23 14.15 5.44
N MET A 47 -21.00 13.48 6.30
CA MET A 47 -21.89 14.17 7.25
C MET A 47 -21.09 15.04 8.22
N ALA A 48 -19.94 14.56 8.71
CA ALA A 48 -19.06 15.33 9.57
C ALA A 48 -18.40 16.55 8.84
N MET A 49 -18.33 16.52 7.50
CA MET A 49 -17.89 17.66 6.69
C MET A 49 -18.98 18.75 6.63
N ALA A 50 -20.22 18.36 6.32
CA ALA A 50 -21.33 19.29 6.07
C ALA A 50 -21.67 20.18 7.28
N ASP A 51 -21.42 19.73 8.51
CA ASP A 51 -21.84 20.42 9.73
C ASP A 51 -20.90 21.56 10.19
N ARG A 52 -19.81 21.87 9.45
CA ARG A 52 -18.82 22.90 9.86
C ARG A 52 -19.25 24.35 9.70
N GLY A 53 -20.30 24.62 8.90
CA GLY A 53 -20.67 25.98 8.50
C GLY A 53 -21.62 26.73 9.44
N THR A 54 -22.09 26.14 10.54
CA THR A 54 -23.21 26.71 11.32
C THR A 54 -22.93 26.81 12.82
N ARG A 55 -23.38 27.91 13.43
CA ARG A 55 -23.13 28.27 14.85
C ARG A 55 -23.46 27.10 15.79
N ARG A 56 -22.48 26.74 16.63
CA ARG A 56 -22.42 25.51 17.43
C ARG A 56 -23.47 25.51 18.55
N SER A 57 -24.49 24.66 18.43
CA SER A 57 -25.24 24.17 19.59
C SER A 57 -24.54 22.92 20.16
N PHE A 58 -24.58 22.73 21.48
CA PHE A 58 -24.02 21.56 22.17
C PHE A 58 -24.47 20.23 21.55
N ARG A 59 -25.71 20.18 21.05
CA ARG A 59 -26.29 19.01 20.38
C ARG A 59 -25.60 18.66 19.05
N ARG A 60 -25.21 19.64 18.24
CA ARG A 60 -24.49 19.39 16.97
C ARG A 60 -23.07 18.88 17.20
N ALA A 61 -22.40 19.40 18.24
CA ALA A 61 -21.09 18.91 18.65
C ALA A 61 -21.11 17.42 19.04
N ALA A 62 -22.14 16.98 19.78
CA ALA A 62 -22.32 15.57 20.14
C ALA A 62 -22.58 14.67 18.92
N ILE A 63 -23.39 15.14 17.95
CA ILE A 63 -23.67 14.40 16.71
C ILE A 63 -22.41 14.26 15.85
N ALA A 64 -21.63 15.34 15.70
CA ALA A 64 -20.36 15.31 14.96
C ALA A 64 -19.33 14.38 15.62
N ALA A 65 -19.29 14.33 16.96
CA ALA A 65 -18.42 13.41 17.70
C ALA A 65 -18.84 11.94 17.48
N ALA A 66 -20.14 11.64 17.56
CA ALA A 66 -20.66 10.30 17.30
C ALA A 66 -20.40 9.86 15.85
N ALA A 67 -20.62 10.74 14.86
CA ALA A 67 -20.34 10.46 13.45
C ALA A 67 -18.85 10.12 13.21
N ARG A 68 -17.93 10.85 13.84
CA ARG A 68 -16.48 10.56 13.75
C ARG A 68 -16.13 9.22 14.37
N PHE A 69 -16.66 8.94 15.56
CA PHE A 69 -16.42 7.67 16.26
C PHE A 69 -16.93 6.49 15.43
N SER A 70 -18.17 6.57 14.91
CA SER A 70 -18.75 5.54 14.05
C SER A 70 -17.95 5.35 12.75
N SER A 71 -17.52 6.45 12.12
CA SER A 71 -16.71 6.39 10.91
C SER A 71 -15.38 5.66 11.15
N ILE A 72 -14.71 5.94 12.28
CA ILE A 72 -13.47 5.27 12.67
C ILE A 72 -13.71 3.77 12.88
N TRP A 73 -14.72 3.37 13.65
CA TRP A 73 -14.99 1.95 13.92
C TRP A 73 -15.39 1.17 12.66
N CYS A 74 -16.28 1.71 11.83
CA CYS A 74 -16.63 1.10 10.56
C CYS A 74 -15.39 0.97 9.65
N GLY A 75 -14.52 1.98 9.65
CA GLY A 75 -13.25 1.95 8.92
C GLY A 75 -12.28 0.88 9.42
N VAL A 76 -12.09 0.78 10.74
CA VAL A 76 -11.23 -0.23 11.38
C VAL A 76 -11.74 -1.64 11.08
N LEU A 77 -13.04 -1.90 11.26
CA LEU A 77 -13.62 -3.22 11.02
C LEU A 77 -13.45 -3.67 9.57
N CYS A 78 -13.76 -2.81 8.60
CA CYS A 78 -13.56 -3.16 7.18
C CYS A 78 -12.06 -3.26 6.84
N GLY A 79 -11.20 -2.44 7.45
CA GLY A 79 -9.75 -2.55 7.33
C GLY A 79 -9.22 -3.92 7.79
N VAL A 80 -9.67 -4.42 8.95
CA VAL A 80 -9.29 -5.75 9.46
C VAL A 80 -9.70 -6.86 8.50
N VAL A 81 -10.93 -6.81 7.97
CA VAL A 81 -11.42 -7.80 7.00
C VAL A 81 -10.58 -7.78 5.72
N LEU A 82 -10.27 -6.59 5.20
CA LEU A 82 -9.44 -6.44 4.01
C LEU A 82 -8.01 -6.96 4.23
N VAL A 83 -7.38 -6.63 5.37
CA VAL A 83 -6.04 -7.13 5.69
C VAL A 83 -6.05 -8.66 5.80
N TYR A 84 -7.04 -9.23 6.49
CA TYR A 84 -7.17 -10.68 6.64
C TYR A 84 -7.26 -11.39 5.28
N LEU A 85 -8.11 -10.89 4.37
CA LEU A 85 -8.24 -11.44 3.03
C LEU A 85 -6.95 -11.29 2.20
N LEU A 86 -6.28 -10.14 2.30
CA LEU A 86 -5.02 -9.90 1.62
C LEU A 86 -3.92 -10.85 2.13
N VAL A 87 -3.88 -11.14 3.43
CA VAL A 87 -2.94 -12.10 4.02
C VAL A 87 -3.17 -13.50 3.48
N ILE A 88 -4.43 -13.96 3.42
CA ILE A 88 -4.76 -15.26 2.82
C ILE A 88 -4.25 -15.33 1.39
N ARG A 89 -4.54 -14.31 0.57
CA ARG A 89 -4.10 -14.24 -0.82
C ARG A 89 -2.57 -14.22 -0.95
N ALA A 90 -1.89 -13.53 -0.04
CA ALA A 90 -0.42 -13.50 -0.02
C ALA A 90 0.16 -14.89 0.34
N VAL A 91 -0.43 -15.60 1.31
CA VAL A 91 -0.01 -16.96 1.67
C VAL A 91 -0.23 -17.92 0.50
N GLU A 92 -1.39 -17.85 -0.17
CA GLU A 92 -1.66 -18.65 -1.38
C GLU A 92 -0.64 -18.37 -2.48
N ALA A 93 -0.38 -17.10 -2.78
CA ALA A 93 0.63 -16.72 -3.79
C ALA A 93 2.04 -17.23 -3.42
N LEU A 94 2.42 -17.19 -2.14
CA LEU A 94 3.70 -17.74 -1.67
C LEU A 94 3.76 -19.26 -1.83
N LEU A 95 2.66 -19.97 -1.54
CA LEU A 95 2.57 -21.42 -1.73
C LEU A 95 2.65 -21.79 -3.21
N GLU A 96 1.97 -21.04 -4.10
CA GLU A 96 2.07 -21.23 -5.55
C GLU A 96 3.49 -21.02 -6.06
N VAL A 97 4.18 -19.96 -5.59
CA VAL A 97 5.58 -19.73 -5.95
C VAL A 97 6.49 -20.85 -5.44
N GLY A 98 6.28 -21.32 -4.21
CA GLY A 98 7.06 -22.43 -3.64
C GLY A 98 6.82 -23.76 -4.35
N HIS A 99 5.61 -23.98 -4.87
CA HIS A 99 5.26 -25.18 -5.63
C HIS A 99 5.66 -25.09 -7.10
N GLY A 100 5.81 -23.88 -7.65
CA GLY A 100 6.16 -23.64 -9.05
C GLY A 100 5.01 -23.86 -10.04
N ALA A 101 3.78 -24.01 -9.54
CA ALA A 101 2.58 -24.24 -10.35
C ALA A 101 1.33 -23.66 -9.65
N PRO A 102 0.27 -23.30 -10.40
CA PRO A 102 -0.98 -22.84 -9.81
C PRO A 102 -1.61 -23.95 -8.97
N LEU A 103 -2.09 -23.61 -7.78
CA LEU A 103 -2.82 -24.55 -6.94
C LEU A 103 -4.22 -24.75 -7.54
N ALA A 104 -4.60 -26.00 -7.82
CA ALA A 104 -5.87 -26.37 -8.50
C ALA A 104 -7.16 -25.89 -7.78
N THR A 105 -7.03 -25.29 -6.60
CA THR A 105 -8.11 -24.76 -5.78
C THR A 105 -8.41 -23.28 -6.05
N TRP A 106 -8.25 -22.79 -7.28
CA TRP A 106 -8.55 -21.39 -7.67
C TRP A 106 -10.05 -21.06 -7.67
N THR A 107 -10.76 -21.46 -6.63
CA THR A 107 -12.02 -20.88 -6.17
C THR A 107 -11.73 -20.11 -4.89
N ALA A 108 -10.73 -19.23 -4.89
CA ALA A 108 -10.37 -18.46 -3.71
C ALA A 108 -11.59 -17.60 -3.29
N PRO A 109 -12.22 -17.86 -2.13
CA PRO A 109 -13.34 -17.07 -1.65
C PRO A 109 -12.83 -15.67 -1.28
N GLY A 110 -13.45 -14.63 -1.83
CA GLY A 110 -13.15 -13.24 -1.48
C GLY A 110 -13.10 -12.30 -2.68
N PHE A 111 -13.76 -11.14 -2.51
CA PHE A 111 -13.87 -9.85 -3.22
C PHE A 111 -13.33 -9.69 -4.66
N GLY A 112 -12.30 -10.40 -5.12
CA GLY A 112 -11.66 -10.18 -6.41
C GLY A 112 -11.34 -8.69 -6.62
N TRP A 113 -11.72 -8.14 -7.77
CA TRP A 113 -11.57 -6.71 -8.05
C TRP A 113 -12.49 -5.80 -7.22
N HIS A 114 -13.57 -6.32 -6.63
CA HIS A 114 -14.52 -5.53 -5.85
C HIS A 114 -13.92 -4.98 -4.54
N GLY A 115 -12.88 -5.62 -3.99
CA GLY A 115 -12.18 -5.14 -2.79
C GLY A 115 -11.60 -3.73 -2.96
N LEU A 116 -11.20 -3.36 -4.18
CA LEU A 116 -10.72 -2.02 -4.50
C LEU A 116 -11.79 -0.94 -4.27
N ARG A 117 -13.08 -1.26 -4.42
CA ARG A 117 -14.18 -0.32 -4.15
C ARG A 117 -14.25 0.02 -2.67
N SER A 118 -14.13 -0.97 -1.80
CA SER A 118 -14.11 -0.78 -0.35
C SER A 118 -12.89 0.02 0.09
N ILE A 119 -11.70 -0.30 -0.45
CA ILE A 119 -10.46 0.47 -0.21
C ILE A 119 -10.62 1.92 -0.66
N GLY A 120 -11.17 2.14 -1.86
CA GLY A 120 -11.42 3.48 -2.41
C GLY A 120 -12.36 4.32 -1.54
N LYS A 121 -13.45 3.73 -1.05
CA LYS A 121 -14.39 4.39 -0.11
C LYS A 121 -13.70 4.78 1.20
N LEU A 122 -12.88 3.91 1.77
CA LEU A 122 -12.11 4.20 2.99
C LEU A 122 -11.05 5.28 2.76
N ALA A 123 -10.35 5.25 1.62
CA ALA A 123 -9.37 6.26 1.25
C ALA A 123 -10.04 7.64 1.06
N ALA A 124 -11.22 7.68 0.44
CA ALA A 124 -12.02 8.89 0.31
C ALA A 124 -12.45 9.42 1.69
N ALA A 125 -12.89 8.56 2.60
CA ALA A 125 -13.22 8.95 3.98
C ALA A 125 -12.01 9.58 4.69
N CYS A 126 -10.82 9.00 4.53
CA CYS A 126 -9.57 9.54 5.06
C CYS A 126 -9.21 10.90 4.43
N ALA A 127 -9.32 11.04 3.11
CA ALA A 127 -9.05 12.29 2.41
C ALA A 127 -10.01 13.41 2.85
N ILE A 128 -11.29 13.09 3.04
CA ILE A 128 -12.30 13.99 3.61
C ILE A 128 -11.88 14.42 5.03
N GLY A 129 -11.45 13.48 5.87
CA GLY A 129 -10.93 13.77 7.20
C GLY A 129 -9.75 14.74 7.17
N LEU A 130 -8.80 14.52 6.26
CA LEU A 130 -7.62 15.36 6.09
C LEU A 130 -7.97 16.78 5.60
N LEU A 131 -8.79 16.90 4.54
CA LEU A 131 -9.17 18.19 3.95
C LEU A 131 -10.01 19.02 4.91
N THR A 132 -10.91 18.37 5.65
CA THR A 132 -11.81 19.07 6.55
C THR A 132 -11.12 19.37 7.87
N ALA A 133 -10.69 18.35 8.62
CA ALA A 133 -10.18 18.52 9.99
C ALA A 133 -8.75 19.02 10.03
N ARG A 134 -8.05 19.02 8.90
CA ARG A 134 -6.59 19.19 8.87
C ARG A 134 -5.90 18.22 9.82
N ASP A 135 -6.55 17.08 10.10
CA ASP A 135 -6.03 16.07 11.02
C ASP A 135 -4.98 15.25 10.29
N ARG A 136 -3.71 15.54 10.59
CA ARG A 136 -2.55 14.87 9.99
C ARG A 136 -2.44 13.41 10.43
N ARG A 137 -3.16 12.97 11.48
CA ARG A 137 -3.15 11.57 11.94
C ARG A 137 -3.75 10.62 10.89
N VAL A 138 -4.58 11.13 9.99
CA VAL A 138 -5.26 10.37 8.93
C VAL A 138 -4.33 10.05 7.73
N ILE A 139 -3.17 10.70 7.65
CA ILE A 139 -2.19 10.51 6.56
C ILE A 139 -1.61 9.10 6.56
N ALA A 140 -1.22 8.56 7.73
CA ALA A 140 -0.68 7.20 7.81
C ALA A 140 -1.72 6.14 7.42
N PRO A 141 -2.99 6.18 7.91
CA PRO A 141 -4.07 5.34 7.39
C PRO A 141 -4.28 5.47 5.89
N LEU A 142 -4.25 6.70 5.33
CA LEU A 142 -4.39 6.92 3.90
C LEU A 142 -3.26 6.26 3.11
N MET A 143 -2.01 6.39 3.56
CA MET A 143 -0.84 5.74 2.98
C MET A 143 -1.02 4.22 2.96
N TRP A 144 -1.44 3.61 4.08
CA TRP A 144 -1.69 2.18 4.16
C TRP A 144 -2.86 1.74 3.28
N LEU A 145 -3.94 2.52 3.18
CA LEU A 145 -5.04 2.22 2.27
C LEU A 145 -4.60 2.27 0.80
N THR A 146 -3.75 3.23 0.42
CA THR A 146 -3.16 3.24 -0.93
C THR A 146 -2.23 2.05 -1.16
N ALA A 147 -1.43 1.67 -0.16
CA ALA A 147 -0.55 0.50 -0.24
C ALA A 147 -1.35 -0.80 -0.35
N MET A 148 -2.43 -0.94 0.43
CA MET A 148 -3.38 -2.04 0.31
C MET A 148 -4.02 -2.06 -1.06
N GLY A 149 -4.41 -0.93 -1.65
CA GLY A 149 -4.96 -0.87 -3.00
C GLY A 149 -3.98 -1.40 -4.06
N VAL A 150 -2.70 -1.06 -3.95
CA VAL A 150 -1.64 -1.59 -4.84
C VAL A 150 -1.46 -3.09 -4.64
N LEU A 151 -1.31 -3.55 -3.39
CA LEU A 151 -1.15 -4.96 -3.07
C LEU A 151 -2.37 -5.80 -3.49
N TRP A 152 -3.56 -5.24 -3.34
CA TRP A 152 -4.80 -5.87 -3.79
C TRP A 152 -4.85 -5.99 -5.31
N THR A 153 -4.44 -4.95 -6.02
CA THR A 153 -4.34 -4.99 -7.50
C THR A 153 -3.35 -6.05 -7.95
N ALA A 154 -2.19 -6.14 -7.29
CA ALA A 154 -1.20 -7.17 -7.56
C ALA A 154 -1.72 -8.59 -7.26
N ALA A 155 -2.42 -8.77 -6.15
CA ALA A 155 -2.99 -10.06 -5.73
C ALA A 155 -4.26 -10.47 -6.50
N ALA A 156 -4.92 -9.52 -7.17
CA ALA A 156 -6.07 -9.81 -8.03
C ALA A 156 -5.64 -10.44 -9.37
N LEU A 157 -4.35 -10.32 -9.74
CA LEU A 157 -3.78 -11.04 -10.86
C LEU A 157 -3.42 -12.47 -10.42
N PRO A 158 -3.64 -13.47 -11.28
CA PRO A 158 -3.19 -14.83 -10.98
C PRO A 158 -1.66 -14.85 -10.86
N THR A 159 -1.09 -15.65 -9.96
CA THR A 159 0.38 -15.72 -9.79
C THR A 159 1.06 -16.30 -11.03
N PHE A 160 0.43 -17.30 -11.64
CA PHE A 160 0.87 -17.95 -12.87
C PHE A 160 -0.23 -17.94 -13.93
N VAL A 161 0.18 -17.80 -15.20
CA VAL A 161 -0.64 -18.03 -16.38
C VAL A 161 -0.20 -19.35 -17.00
N VAL A 162 -1.17 -20.16 -17.41
CA VAL A 162 -0.94 -21.43 -18.11
C VAL A 162 -0.87 -21.15 -19.61
N HIS A 163 0.24 -21.49 -20.24
CA HIS A 163 0.40 -21.40 -21.69
C HIS A 163 -0.20 -22.62 -22.41
N ALA A 164 -0.45 -22.46 -23.72
CA ALA A 164 -1.08 -23.51 -24.54
C ALA A 164 -0.23 -24.79 -24.67
N ASP A 165 1.08 -24.69 -24.42
CA ASP A 165 2.03 -25.79 -24.37
C ASP A 165 2.09 -26.49 -23.00
N GLY A 166 1.27 -26.05 -22.03
CA GLY A 166 1.23 -26.59 -20.68
C GLY A 166 2.29 -26.01 -19.73
N THR A 167 3.11 -25.06 -20.19
CA THR A 167 4.08 -24.38 -19.33
C THR A 167 3.43 -23.30 -18.46
N TYR A 168 4.07 -22.95 -17.34
CA TYR A 168 3.61 -21.92 -16.42
C TYR A 168 4.50 -20.69 -16.47
N ALA A 169 3.90 -19.52 -16.68
CA ALA A 169 4.59 -18.24 -16.67
C ALA A 169 4.12 -17.37 -15.51
N ARG A 170 5.06 -16.80 -14.76
CA ARG A 170 4.75 -15.87 -13.66
C ARG A 170 4.23 -14.53 -14.20
N THR A 171 3.18 -14.01 -13.58
CA THR A 171 2.61 -12.70 -13.96
C THR A 171 3.40 -11.52 -13.40
N PRO A 172 3.24 -10.31 -13.96
CA PRO A 172 3.92 -9.10 -13.48
C PRO A 172 3.35 -8.54 -12.17
N GLY A 173 2.52 -9.28 -11.41
CA GLY A 173 1.86 -8.78 -10.19
C GLY A 173 2.84 -8.23 -9.15
N VAL A 174 3.98 -8.89 -8.94
CA VAL A 174 5.00 -8.40 -8.00
C VAL A 174 5.71 -7.15 -8.50
N LEU A 175 5.94 -7.02 -9.81
CA LEU A 175 6.48 -5.79 -10.38
C LEU A 175 5.52 -4.60 -10.17
N ILE A 176 4.21 -4.82 -10.37
CA ILE A 176 3.17 -3.83 -10.09
C ILE A 176 3.20 -3.41 -8.62
N ALA A 177 3.34 -4.38 -7.70
CA ALA A 177 3.47 -4.09 -6.27
C ALA A 177 4.72 -3.26 -5.94
N ILE A 178 5.89 -3.63 -6.48
CA ILE A 178 7.16 -2.91 -6.28
C ILE A 178 7.03 -1.46 -6.75
N VAL A 179 6.58 -1.26 -7.99
CA VAL A 179 6.43 0.08 -8.57
C VAL A 179 5.41 0.90 -7.78
N GLY A 180 4.21 0.35 -7.53
CA GLY A 180 3.15 1.07 -6.83
C GLY A 180 3.53 1.44 -5.39
N LEU A 181 4.15 0.53 -4.63
CA LEU A 181 4.59 0.81 -3.26
C LEU A 181 5.73 1.83 -3.23
N SER A 182 6.67 1.77 -4.18
CA SER A 182 7.73 2.78 -4.27
C SER A 182 7.15 4.18 -4.51
N LEU A 183 6.19 4.32 -5.43
CA LEU A 183 5.50 5.58 -5.71
C LEU A 183 4.75 6.11 -4.49
N ILE A 184 4.16 5.23 -3.68
CA ILE A 184 3.50 5.62 -2.42
C ILE A 184 4.54 6.16 -1.42
N VAL A 185 5.62 5.42 -1.16
CA VAL A 185 6.67 5.88 -0.21
C VAL A 185 7.28 7.20 -0.68
N GLY A 186 7.65 7.30 -1.96
CA GLY A 186 8.19 8.53 -2.54
C GLY A 186 7.20 9.69 -2.55
N GLY A 187 5.95 9.43 -2.94
CA GLY A 187 4.88 10.42 -3.01
C GLY A 187 4.53 11.03 -1.65
N PHE A 188 4.36 10.20 -0.62
CA PHE A 188 4.09 10.70 0.73
C PHE A 188 5.29 11.43 1.34
N THR A 189 6.51 10.93 1.13
CA THR A 189 7.74 11.61 1.57
C THR A 189 7.90 12.97 0.90
N ARG A 190 7.68 13.04 -0.42
CA ARG A 190 7.70 14.29 -1.17
C ARG A 190 6.59 15.24 -0.73
N GLY A 191 5.40 14.72 -0.46
CA GLY A 191 4.27 15.48 0.08
C GLY A 191 4.60 16.14 1.43
N GLN A 192 5.24 15.41 2.34
CA GLN A 192 5.70 15.97 3.62
C GLN A 192 6.74 17.07 3.40
N TRP A 193 7.69 16.84 2.49
CA TRP A 193 8.71 17.85 2.15
C TRP A 193 8.09 19.14 1.61
N LEU A 194 7.13 19.03 0.68
CA LEU A 194 6.43 20.19 0.11
C LEU A 194 5.60 20.92 1.17
N ALA A 195 4.91 20.21 2.04
CA ALA A 195 4.14 20.80 3.13
C ALA A 195 5.04 21.62 4.09
N ARG A 196 6.25 21.14 4.36
CA ARG A 196 7.26 21.86 5.15
C ARG A 196 7.83 23.06 4.40
N ALA A 197 8.17 22.92 3.13
CA ALA A 197 8.67 24.03 2.32
C ALA A 197 7.66 25.19 2.26
N GLY A 198 6.36 24.87 2.14
CA GLY A 198 5.28 25.85 2.21
C GLY A 198 5.13 26.49 3.59
N GLY A 199 5.28 25.72 4.68
CA GLY A 199 5.28 26.22 6.06
C GLY A 199 6.40 27.22 6.31
N ARG A 200 7.63 26.85 5.98
CA ARG A 200 8.82 27.71 6.10
C ARG A 200 8.70 29.02 5.34
N ARG A 201 8.17 28.98 4.11
CA ARG A 201 7.91 30.20 3.32
C ARG A 201 6.90 31.13 4.00
N ARG A 202 5.84 30.59 4.60
CA ARG A 202 4.85 31.39 5.33
C ARG A 202 5.44 31.97 6.61
N ALA A 203 6.17 31.17 7.38
CA ALA A 203 6.83 31.62 8.59
C ALA A 203 7.85 32.73 8.32
N ALA A 204 8.61 32.63 7.22
CA ALA A 204 9.53 33.68 6.77
C ALA A 204 8.82 34.99 6.37
N MET A 205 7.60 34.91 5.82
CA MET A 205 6.81 36.09 5.46
C MET A 205 6.16 36.76 6.69
N GLU A 206 5.84 35.99 7.73
CA GLU A 206 5.15 36.48 8.93
C GLU A 206 6.12 37.09 9.97
N GLY A 207 7.43 37.13 9.70
CA GLY A 207 8.44 37.80 10.55
C GLY A 207 8.62 37.18 11.94
N GLY A 208 7.94 36.07 12.24
CA GLY A 208 8.07 35.36 13.50
C GLY A 208 9.35 34.52 13.52
N ALA A 209 10.12 34.61 14.61
CA ALA A 209 11.15 33.63 14.93
C ALA A 209 10.46 32.27 15.07
N ALA A 210 10.43 31.51 13.97
CA ALA A 210 9.74 30.25 13.90
C ALA A 210 10.43 29.26 14.84
N THR A 211 9.92 29.14 16.06
CA THR A 211 10.01 27.89 16.83
C THR A 211 9.14 26.86 16.11
N GLU A 212 9.54 26.49 14.89
CA GLU A 212 8.91 25.43 14.12
C GLU A 212 9.24 24.13 14.87
N GLN A 213 8.37 23.72 15.80
CA GLN A 213 8.27 22.31 16.14
C GLN A 213 7.87 21.60 14.84
N GLU A 214 8.88 21.13 14.11
CA GLU A 214 8.75 20.35 12.89
C GLU A 214 7.88 19.12 13.16
N HIS A 215 6.56 19.26 13.05
CA HIS A 215 5.65 18.15 13.21
C HIS A 215 5.69 17.33 11.93
N GLU A 216 6.55 16.31 11.94
CA GLU A 216 6.46 15.14 11.07
C GLU A 216 5.02 14.65 11.00
N TRP A 217 4.60 14.14 9.84
CA TRP A 217 3.30 13.49 9.76
C TRP A 217 3.28 12.26 10.67
N PRO A 218 2.32 12.16 11.61
CA PRO A 218 2.29 11.07 12.57
C PRO A 218 2.28 9.72 11.86
N GLY A 219 3.20 8.83 12.23
CA GLY A 219 3.27 7.47 11.69
C GLY A 219 3.96 7.34 10.33
N LEU A 220 4.34 8.42 9.64
CA LEU A 220 4.94 8.30 8.30
C LEU A 220 6.25 7.52 8.33
N ARG A 221 7.11 7.80 9.32
CA ARG A 221 8.41 7.15 9.47
C ARG A 221 8.29 5.65 9.68
N GLN A 222 7.40 5.21 10.58
CA GLN A 222 7.14 3.79 10.81
C GLN A 222 6.54 3.11 9.58
N SER A 223 5.58 3.77 8.91
CA SER A 223 4.96 3.25 7.69
C SER A 223 5.95 3.14 6.52
N ALA A 224 6.83 4.13 6.34
CA ALA A 224 7.89 4.09 5.32
C ALA A 224 8.88 2.95 5.59
N GLY A 225 9.27 2.72 6.85
CA GLY A 225 10.10 1.59 7.23
C GLY A 225 9.43 0.25 6.95
N ALA A 226 8.16 0.08 7.34
CA ALA A 226 7.41 -1.14 7.10
C ALA A 226 7.22 -1.44 5.60
N LEU A 227 6.84 -0.43 4.80
CA LEU A 227 6.76 -0.58 3.34
C LEU A 227 8.14 -0.82 2.71
N GLY A 228 9.20 -0.25 3.28
CA GLY A 228 10.57 -0.51 2.87
C GLY A 228 10.97 -1.97 3.04
N VAL A 229 10.63 -2.58 4.18
CA VAL A 229 10.89 -4.01 4.45
C VAL A 229 10.11 -4.86 3.44
N LEU A 230 8.84 -4.52 3.22
CA LEU A 230 8.01 -5.20 2.23
C LEU A 230 8.61 -5.09 0.82
N LEU A 231 9.10 -3.92 0.43
CA LEU A 231 9.78 -3.72 -0.86
C LEU A 231 11.04 -4.56 -0.99
N VAL A 232 11.88 -4.64 0.04
CA VAL A 232 13.07 -5.52 0.05
C VAL A 232 12.67 -6.98 -0.22
N LEU A 233 11.64 -7.47 0.47
CA LEU A 233 11.14 -8.84 0.27
C LEU A 233 10.59 -9.06 -1.14
N LEU A 234 9.79 -8.12 -1.65
CA LEU A 234 9.21 -8.20 -3.00
C LEU A 234 10.29 -8.14 -4.08
N ILE A 235 11.30 -7.27 -3.94
CA ILE A 235 12.43 -7.20 -4.87
C ILE A 235 13.21 -8.50 -4.84
N GLY A 236 13.51 -9.05 -3.66
CA GLY A 236 14.17 -10.36 -3.52
C GLY A 236 13.38 -11.46 -4.24
N LEU A 237 12.05 -11.49 -4.06
CA LEU A 237 11.17 -12.42 -4.76
C LEU A 237 11.13 -12.19 -6.28
N GLN A 238 11.16 -10.94 -6.73
CA GLN A 238 11.21 -10.59 -8.15
C GLN A 238 12.51 -11.05 -8.80
N THR A 239 13.62 -10.97 -8.06
CA THR A 239 14.96 -11.36 -8.55
C THR A 239 15.17 -12.87 -8.51
N ALA A 240 14.59 -13.56 -7.52
CA ALA A 240 14.70 -15.01 -7.39
C ALA A 240 13.88 -15.77 -8.44
N VAL A 241 12.71 -15.24 -8.81
CA VAL A 241 11.80 -15.88 -9.78
C VAL A 241 11.35 -14.85 -10.81
N PRO A 242 12.16 -14.49 -11.81
CA PRO A 242 11.81 -13.42 -12.75
C PRO A 242 10.52 -13.74 -13.53
N PRO A 243 9.72 -12.72 -13.92
CA PRO A 243 8.55 -12.91 -14.76
C PRO A 243 8.98 -13.38 -16.16
N ASP A 244 8.14 -14.21 -16.77
CA ASP A 244 8.45 -14.75 -18.09
C ASP A 244 8.38 -13.68 -19.19
N ARG A 245 9.08 -13.91 -20.30
CA ARG A 245 9.34 -12.93 -21.38
C ARG A 245 8.08 -12.40 -22.06
N GLY A 246 6.92 -13.04 -21.87
CA GLY A 246 5.67 -12.72 -22.55
C GLY A 246 4.98 -11.41 -22.15
N TRP A 247 5.22 -10.90 -20.93
CA TRP A 247 4.52 -9.69 -20.43
C TRP A 247 5.40 -8.44 -20.46
N VAL A 248 6.62 -8.57 -19.96
CA VAL A 248 7.61 -7.49 -19.89
C VAL A 248 8.95 -8.14 -20.15
N SER A 249 9.75 -7.56 -21.06
CA SER A 249 11.12 -8.02 -21.26
C SER A 249 11.87 -8.08 -19.92
N PRO A 250 12.63 -9.15 -19.61
CA PRO A 250 13.36 -9.29 -18.36
C PRO A 250 14.25 -8.07 -18.05
N ARG A 251 14.84 -7.49 -19.11
CA ARG A 251 15.63 -6.27 -19.03
C ARG A 251 14.82 -5.08 -18.51
N TRP A 252 13.62 -4.88 -19.05
CA TRP A 252 12.74 -3.80 -18.60
C TRP A 252 12.23 -4.02 -17.18
N ALA A 253 11.94 -5.27 -16.80
CA ALA A 253 11.57 -5.60 -15.42
C ALA A 253 12.70 -5.26 -14.44
N ALA A 254 13.96 -5.56 -14.80
CA ALA A 254 15.14 -5.22 -13.99
C ALA A 254 15.34 -3.69 -13.88
N VAL A 255 15.18 -2.94 -14.98
CA VAL A 255 15.23 -1.46 -14.96
C VAL A 255 14.15 -0.87 -14.06
N MET A 256 12.89 -1.31 -14.22
CA MET A 256 11.78 -0.80 -13.40
C MET A 256 11.98 -1.11 -11.92
N THR A 257 12.49 -2.31 -11.61
CA THR A 257 12.85 -2.70 -10.23
C THR A 257 13.95 -1.81 -9.68
N ALA A 258 14.99 -1.51 -10.47
CA ALA A 258 16.08 -0.63 -10.06
C ALA A 258 15.59 0.79 -9.76
N VAL A 259 14.78 1.37 -10.66
CA VAL A 259 14.22 2.72 -10.50
C VAL A 259 13.31 2.79 -9.27
N ALA A 260 12.42 1.79 -9.09
CA ALA A 260 11.52 1.72 -7.94
C ALA A 260 12.27 1.58 -6.62
N ALA A 261 13.28 0.71 -6.57
CA ALA A 261 14.13 0.51 -5.41
C ALA A 261 14.92 1.78 -5.05
N LEU A 262 15.47 2.47 -6.05
CA LEU A 262 16.18 3.74 -5.86
C LEU A 262 15.24 4.85 -5.35
N LEU A 263 14.04 4.96 -5.92
CA LEU A 263 13.03 5.93 -5.50
C LEU A 263 12.59 5.68 -4.05
N ALA A 264 12.37 4.42 -3.66
CA ALA A 264 12.05 4.07 -2.28
C ALA A 264 13.23 4.32 -1.33
N GLY A 265 14.45 3.90 -1.71
CA GLY A 265 15.66 4.09 -0.91
C GLY A 265 15.97 5.57 -0.67
N THR A 266 15.91 6.41 -1.71
CA THR A 266 16.09 7.86 -1.59
C THR A 266 14.99 8.51 -0.74
N ALA A 267 13.74 8.05 -0.85
CA ALA A 267 12.67 8.50 0.03
C ALA A 267 12.94 8.13 1.49
N CYS A 268 13.38 6.90 1.76
CA CYS A 268 13.78 6.46 3.10
C CYS A 268 14.95 7.31 3.65
N PHE A 269 16.00 7.58 2.85
CA PHE A 269 17.08 8.49 3.24
C PHE A 269 16.55 9.89 3.57
N HIS A 270 15.67 10.45 2.74
CA HIS A 270 15.05 11.74 3.04
C HIS A 270 14.29 11.76 4.37
N THR A 271 13.60 10.66 4.72
CA THR A 271 12.96 10.55 6.04
C THR A 271 13.96 10.42 7.19
N THR A 272 15.10 9.75 6.98
CA THR A 272 16.16 9.62 8.00
C THR A 272 16.85 10.95 8.31
N ALA A 273 17.02 11.81 7.30
CA ALA A 273 17.67 13.10 7.44
C ALA A 273 16.92 14.07 8.37
N TRP A 274 15.62 13.83 8.60
CA TRP A 274 14.80 14.66 9.50
C TRP A 274 14.95 14.26 10.97
N ARG A 275 14.98 12.97 11.23
CA ARG A 275 15.26 12.39 12.55
C ARG A 275 16.03 11.11 12.36
N TRP A 276 17.28 11.13 12.80
CA TRP A 276 18.18 10.00 12.63
C TRP A 276 17.57 8.69 13.11
N SER A 277 17.84 7.64 12.34
CA SER A 277 17.29 6.31 12.53
C SER A 277 18.21 5.29 11.87
N ALA A 278 19.03 4.59 12.65
CA ALA A 278 19.90 3.54 12.14
C ALA A 278 19.12 2.54 11.27
N ASN A 279 18.03 1.98 11.80
CA ASN A 279 17.21 0.99 11.08
C ASN A 279 16.67 1.47 9.72
N LEU A 280 16.38 2.77 9.56
CA LEU A 280 15.88 3.30 8.29
C LEU A 280 17.02 3.65 7.35
N ALA A 281 18.18 4.05 7.88
CA ALA A 281 19.38 4.25 7.08
C ALA A 281 19.85 2.91 6.50
N ASP A 282 19.92 1.85 7.32
CA ASP A 282 20.27 0.50 6.88
C ASP A 282 19.30 0.00 5.81
N LEU A 283 18.01 0.24 6.01
CA LEU A 283 16.98 -0.12 5.03
C LEU A 283 17.11 0.68 3.73
N ALA A 284 17.41 1.98 3.81
CA ALA A 284 17.63 2.82 2.64
C ALA A 284 18.89 2.38 1.88
N MET A 285 19.98 2.07 2.58
CA MET A 285 21.19 1.50 2.01
C MET A 285 20.91 0.16 1.33
N GLY A 286 20.13 -0.71 1.97
CA GLY A 286 19.68 -1.98 1.39
C GLY A 286 18.90 -1.79 0.09
N LEU A 287 17.91 -0.88 0.07
CA LEU A 287 17.12 -0.58 -1.13
C LEU A 287 17.97 0.01 -2.26
N VAL A 288 18.91 0.91 -1.96
CA VAL A 288 19.84 1.45 -2.97
C VAL A 288 20.79 0.37 -3.49
N THR A 289 21.23 -0.55 -2.62
CA THR A 289 22.06 -1.70 -3.00
C THR A 289 21.31 -2.65 -3.92
N LEU A 290 20.04 -2.94 -3.62
CA LEU A 290 19.15 -3.70 -4.49
C LEU A 290 18.89 -3.00 -5.83
N ALA A 291 18.83 -1.66 -5.83
CA ALA A 291 18.72 -0.88 -7.05
C ALA A 291 19.96 -1.05 -7.95
N ALA A 292 21.16 -0.98 -7.37
CA ALA A 292 22.42 -1.19 -8.08
C ALA A 292 22.51 -2.61 -8.66
N GLY A 293 22.15 -3.63 -7.87
CA GLY A 293 22.13 -5.02 -8.34
C GLY A 293 21.11 -5.26 -9.46
N SER A 294 19.91 -4.70 -9.32
CA SER A 294 18.88 -4.76 -10.38
C SER A 294 19.33 -4.04 -11.65
N ALA A 295 20.01 -2.91 -11.53
CA ALA A 295 20.59 -2.19 -12.66
C ALA A 295 21.72 -2.98 -13.34
N ALA A 296 22.57 -3.66 -12.57
CA ALA A 296 23.62 -4.52 -13.12
C ALA A 296 23.02 -5.70 -13.92
N VAL A 297 21.95 -6.33 -13.40
CA VAL A 297 21.21 -7.38 -14.13
C VAL A 297 20.60 -6.85 -15.43
N ALA A 298 20.13 -5.60 -15.45
CA ALA A 298 19.58 -4.97 -16.66
C ALA A 298 20.63 -4.72 -17.77
N LEU A 299 21.92 -4.84 -17.47
CA LEU A 299 23.01 -4.73 -18.44
C LEU A 299 23.39 -6.07 -19.07
N LEU A 300 22.86 -7.19 -18.55
CA LEU A 300 23.13 -8.51 -19.10
C LEU A 300 22.49 -8.69 -20.49
N PRO A 301 23.11 -9.49 -21.38
CA PRO A 301 22.52 -9.81 -22.68
C PRO A 301 21.19 -10.54 -22.49
N ALA A 302 20.12 -10.06 -23.15
CA ALA A 302 18.79 -10.68 -23.05
C ALA A 302 18.75 -12.10 -23.64
N ASP A 303 19.68 -12.42 -24.54
CA ASP A 303 19.70 -13.65 -25.36
C ASP A 303 20.74 -14.68 -24.88
N ALA A 304 21.27 -14.53 -23.66
CA ALA A 304 22.26 -15.46 -23.12
C ALA A 304 21.62 -16.83 -22.79
N GLY A 305 21.46 -17.70 -23.80
CA GLY A 305 21.15 -19.12 -23.66
C GLY A 305 19.94 -19.51 -22.78
N GLY A 306 19.88 -20.78 -22.40
CA GLY A 306 18.93 -21.30 -21.40
C GLY A 306 19.28 -20.84 -19.98
N LEU A 307 18.44 -21.19 -19.00
CA LEU A 307 18.57 -20.79 -17.59
C LEU A 307 19.96 -21.08 -17.00
N ASP A 308 20.58 -22.19 -17.40
CA ASP A 308 21.92 -22.62 -16.95
C ASP A 308 23.03 -21.63 -17.33
N ALA A 309 22.87 -20.93 -18.46
CA ALA A 309 23.81 -19.88 -18.89
C ALA A 309 23.50 -18.52 -18.24
N GLN A 310 22.24 -18.28 -17.88
CA GLN A 310 21.79 -17.02 -17.28
C GLN A 310 22.15 -16.93 -15.79
N PHE A 311 22.06 -18.03 -15.05
CA PHE A 311 22.28 -18.03 -13.61
C PHE A 311 23.68 -17.49 -13.21
N PRO A 312 24.80 -17.97 -13.80
CA PRO A 312 26.12 -17.44 -13.46
C PRO A 312 26.27 -15.95 -13.77
N LEU A 313 25.66 -15.47 -14.87
CA LEU A 313 25.70 -14.07 -15.25
C LEU A 313 24.95 -13.18 -14.26
N VAL A 314 23.74 -13.58 -13.88
CA VAL A 314 22.93 -12.87 -12.88
C VAL A 314 23.62 -12.87 -11.53
N PHE A 315 24.15 -14.03 -11.09
CA PHE A 315 24.89 -14.15 -9.84
C PHE A 315 26.11 -13.23 -9.81
N ASN A 316 26.94 -13.25 -10.87
CA ASN A 316 28.12 -12.39 -10.95
C ASN A 316 27.76 -10.90 -10.97
N ALA A 317 26.69 -10.52 -11.68
CA ALA A 317 26.21 -9.13 -11.68
C ALA A 317 25.81 -8.68 -10.27
N TRP A 318 25.12 -9.52 -9.50
CA TRP A 318 24.79 -9.26 -8.11
C TRP A 318 26.04 -9.18 -7.22
N MET A 319 26.99 -10.10 -7.36
CA MET A 319 28.24 -10.09 -6.57
C MET A 319 29.05 -8.83 -6.82
N ILE A 320 29.17 -8.38 -8.08
CA ILE A 320 29.87 -7.13 -8.42
C ILE A 320 29.13 -5.93 -7.81
N ALA A 321 27.80 -5.85 -7.96
CA ALA A 321 27.03 -4.76 -7.39
C ALA A 321 27.14 -4.72 -5.85
N LEU A 322 27.02 -5.87 -5.18
CA LEU A 322 27.19 -5.96 -3.73
C LEU A 322 28.61 -5.57 -3.29
N GLY A 323 29.64 -6.01 -4.02
CA GLY A 323 31.02 -5.62 -3.77
C GLY A 323 31.24 -4.11 -3.87
N LEU A 324 30.76 -3.49 -4.95
CA LEU A 324 30.84 -2.03 -5.14
C LEU A 324 30.11 -1.28 -4.03
N MET A 325 28.89 -1.69 -3.72
CA MET A 325 28.09 -1.05 -2.68
C MET A 325 28.72 -1.22 -1.29
N SER A 326 29.31 -2.38 -0.98
CA SER A 326 30.04 -2.59 0.27
C SER A 326 31.21 -1.62 0.43
N GLY A 327 31.95 -1.34 -0.65
CA GLY A 327 33.02 -0.34 -0.65
C GLY A 327 32.53 1.11 -0.57
N MET A 328 31.31 1.40 -1.02
CA MET A 328 30.69 2.73 -0.86
C MET A 328 30.18 2.97 0.57
N TRP A 329 29.83 1.91 1.29
CA TRP A 329 29.24 1.98 2.63
C TRP A 329 30.25 1.78 3.77
N GLY A 330 31.40 1.17 3.50
CA GLY A 330 32.50 0.96 4.45
C GLY A 330 33.40 2.16 4.61
#